data_AF-A0A841HSS1-F1
#
_entry.id   AF-A0A841HSS1-F1
#
_cell.length_a   1.000
_cell.length_b   1.000
_cell.length_c   1.000
_cell.angle_alpha   90.00
_cell.angle_beta   90.00
_cell.angle_gamma   90.00
#
_symmetry.space_group_name_H-M   'P 1'
#
loop_
_entity.id
_entity.type
_entity.pdbx_description
1 polymer ?
#
loop_
_entity_poly.entity_id
_entity_poly.type
_entity_poly.pdbx_seq_one_letter_code
_entity_poly.pdbx_strand_id
1 'polypeptide(L)'
;MQYLGMVLYVATTGAAVFLLSRFDIPEPWRYLVAGVAVLPALLIVFGMLRTIRRQDELFQRVQFEAIALAAAVVWLFTFSWGALEFMQLVPRLPAYVVATGIVFLYGFGGWWFRRRYQ
;
A
#
# COMPACT_ATOMS: atom_id res chain seq x y z
N MET A 1 6.68 -4.00 14.58
CA MET A 1 7.50 -3.77 13.36
C MET A 1 6.65 -3.53 12.11
N GLN A 2 5.58 -4.31 11.82
CA GLN A 2 4.83 -4.16 10.56
C GLN A 2 4.22 -2.77 10.32
N TYR A 3 3.60 -2.16 11.34
CA TYR A 3 2.99 -0.84 11.21
C TYR A 3 4.02 0.27 10.93
N LEU A 4 5.26 0.09 11.40
CA LEU A 4 6.36 1.01 11.15
C LEU A 4 6.76 0.99 9.66
N GLY A 5 6.76 -0.19 9.04
CA GLY A 5 6.97 -0.32 7.59
C GLY A 5 5.88 0.36 6.76
N MET A 6 4.62 0.29 7.20
CA MET A 6 3.49 0.97 6.53
C MET A 6 3.61 2.50 6.60
N VAL A 7 3.91 3.03 7.80
CA VAL A 7 4.10 4.48 7.99
C VAL A 7 5.29 4.96 7.17
N LEU A 8 6.42 4.22 7.20
CA LEU A 8 7.57 4.55 6.37
C LEU A 8 7.23 4.53 4.88
N TYR A 9 6.51 3.53 4.39
CA TYR A 9 6.13 3.44 2.98
C TYR A 9 5.26 4.61 2.52
N VAL A 10 4.21 4.95 3.29
CA VAL A 10 3.34 6.08 2.97
C VAL A 10 4.14 7.39 3.00
N ALA A 11 5.00 7.57 4.02
CA ALA A 11 5.82 8.76 4.15
C ALA A 11 6.86 8.89 3.03
N THR A 12 7.60 7.83 2.70
CA THR A 12 8.62 7.86 1.65
C THR A 12 8.02 7.98 0.26
N THR A 13 6.90 7.31 -0.01
CA THR A 13 6.23 7.40 -1.31
C THR A 13 5.63 8.80 -1.49
N GLY A 14 4.98 9.34 -0.46
CA GLY A 14 4.48 10.71 -0.46
C GLY A 14 5.60 11.74 -0.62
N ALA A 15 6.70 11.58 0.12
CA ALA A 15 7.87 12.44 0.01
C ALA A 15 8.52 12.36 -1.37
N ALA A 16 8.70 11.16 -1.93
CA ALA A 16 9.26 10.97 -3.26
C ALA A 16 8.40 11.64 -4.34
N VAL A 17 7.08 11.46 -4.29
CA VAL A 17 6.15 12.12 -5.22
C VAL A 17 6.18 13.64 -5.05
N PHE A 18 6.21 14.14 -3.82
CA PHE A 18 6.31 15.58 -3.55
C PHE A 18 7.61 16.17 -4.10
N LEU A 19 8.76 15.52 -3.84
CA LEU A 19 10.07 15.93 -4.34
C LEU A 19 10.12 15.93 -5.86
N LEU A 20 9.65 14.86 -6.50
CA LEU A 20 9.66 14.71 -7.96
C LEU A 20 8.65 15.61 -8.68
N SER A 21 7.61 16.09 -7.99
CA SER A 21 6.61 17.00 -8.57
C SER A 21 6.92 18.49 -8.36
N ARG A 22 7.73 18.83 -7.34
CA ARG A 22 8.08 20.21 -6.99
C ARG A 22 9.46 20.64 -7.46
N PHE A 23 10.39 19.71 -7.60
CA PHE A 23 11.79 20.00 -7.94
C PHE A 23 12.17 19.32 -9.25
N ASP A 24 12.90 20.06 -10.10
CA ASP A 24 13.44 19.53 -11.34
C ASP A 24 14.75 18.79 -11.02
N ILE A 25 14.63 17.50 -10.69
CA ILE A 25 15.76 16.66 -10.29
C ILE A 25 16.47 16.16 -11.55
N PRO A 26 17.75 16.48 -11.76
CA PRO A 26 18.50 16.02 -12.93
C PRO A 26 18.69 14.50 -12.89
N GLU A 27 18.74 13.88 -14.06
CA GLU A 27 19.15 12.49 -14.18
C GLU A 27 20.64 12.36 -13.82
N PRO A 28 21.06 11.29 -13.10
CA PRO A 28 20.34 10.06 -12.77
C PRO A 28 19.62 10.04 -11.41
N TRP A 29 19.70 11.12 -10.63
CA TRP A 29 19.17 11.18 -9.26
C TRP A 29 17.67 10.97 -9.17
N ARG A 30 16.94 11.34 -10.24
CA ARG A 30 15.50 11.12 -10.38
C ARG A 30 15.09 9.65 -10.22
N TYR A 31 15.87 8.72 -10.77
CA TYR A 31 15.63 7.28 -10.65
C TYR A 31 15.87 6.77 -9.24
N LEU A 32 16.91 7.28 -8.57
CA LEU A 32 17.22 6.91 -7.19
C LEU A 32 16.09 7.37 -6.26
N VAL A 33 15.61 8.60 -6.40
CA VAL A 33 14.48 9.12 -5.61
C VAL A 33 13.20 8.32 -5.85
N ALA A 34 12.90 7.95 -7.10
CA ALA A 34 11.77 7.08 -7.41
C ALA A 34 11.94 5.67 -6.80
N GLY A 35 13.15 5.12 -6.82
CA GLY A 35 13.48 3.80 -6.28
C GLY A 35 13.44 3.73 -4.75
N VAL A 36 13.68 4.83 -4.03
CA VAL A 36 13.63 4.87 -2.55
C VAL A 36 12.28 4.40 -2.02
N ALA A 37 11.17 4.65 -2.74
CA ALA A 37 9.83 4.19 -2.34
C ALA A 37 9.67 2.65 -2.39
N VAL A 38 10.54 1.94 -3.12
CA VAL A 38 10.51 0.47 -3.24
C VAL A 38 11.05 -0.21 -1.97
N LEU A 39 12.07 0.37 -1.33
CA LEU A 39 12.67 -0.20 -0.10
C LEU A 39 11.65 -0.44 1.02
N PRO A 40 10.79 0.52 1.40
CA PRO A 40 9.79 0.27 2.43
C PRO A 40 8.66 -0.66 1.96
N ALA A 41 8.38 -0.76 0.66
CA ALA A 41 7.47 -1.79 0.15
C ALA A 41 8.01 -3.20 0.44
N LEU A 42 9.31 -3.43 0.26
CA LEU A 42 9.95 -4.69 0.63
C LEU A 42 9.84 -4.97 2.13
N LEU A 43 10.07 -3.96 2.98
CA LEU A 43 9.92 -4.10 4.44
C LEU A 43 8.49 -4.48 4.85
N ILE A 44 7.47 -3.95 4.17
CA ILE A 44 6.08 -4.35 4.40
C ILE A 44 5.88 -5.81 4.05
N VAL A 45 6.33 -6.25 2.87
CA VAL A 45 6.18 -7.65 2.42
C VAL A 45 6.85 -8.60 3.41
N PHE A 46 8.11 -8.34 3.79
CA PHE A 46 8.82 -9.15 4.77
C PHE A 46 8.14 -9.11 6.15
N GLY A 47 7.68 -7.94 6.59
CA GLY A 47 6.95 -7.78 7.84
C GLY A 47 5.67 -8.59 7.87
N MET A 48 4.88 -8.53 6.80
CA MET A 48 3.62 -9.24 6.64
C MET A 48 3.82 -10.76 6.64
N LEU A 49 4.77 -11.27 5.83
CA LEU A 49 5.11 -12.70 5.81
C LEU A 49 5.61 -13.19 7.18
N ARG A 50 6.42 -12.38 7.87
CA ARG A 50 6.90 -12.70 9.22
C ARG A 50 5.76 -12.72 10.24
N THR A 51 4.82 -11.78 10.15
CA THR A 51 3.66 -11.74 11.04
C THR A 51 2.79 -12.98 10.85
N ILE A 52 2.43 -13.30 9.60
CA ILE A 52 1.59 -14.47 9.30
C ILE A 52 2.22 -15.78 9.82
N ARG A 53 3.55 -15.91 9.74
CA ARG A 53 4.26 -17.12 10.18
C ARG A 53 4.47 -17.26 11.70
N ARG A 54 4.37 -16.17 12.47
CA ARG A 54 4.70 -16.17 13.92
C ARG A 54 3.50 -15.89 14.83
N GLN A 55 2.31 -15.72 14.27
CA GLN A 55 1.13 -15.38 15.05
C GLN A 55 0.24 -16.60 15.29
N ASP A 56 -0.44 -16.61 16.44
CA ASP A 56 -1.43 -17.62 16.80
C ASP A 56 -2.62 -17.59 15.82
N GLU A 57 -3.39 -18.67 15.76
CA GLU A 57 -4.48 -18.86 14.79
C GLU A 57 -5.51 -17.71 14.80
N LEU A 58 -5.84 -17.18 15.98
CA LEU A 58 -6.75 -16.04 16.16
C LEU A 58 -6.22 -14.78 15.48
N PHE A 59 -4.93 -14.48 15.66
CA PHE A 59 -4.30 -13.33 15.03
C PHE A 59 -4.13 -13.53 13.52
N GLN A 60 -3.87 -14.76 13.06
CA GLN A 60 -3.79 -15.09 11.64
C GLN A 60 -5.13 -14.84 10.93
N ARG A 61 -6.27 -15.18 11.56
CA ARG A 61 -7.61 -14.88 11.02
C ARG A 61 -7.83 -13.38 10.82
N VAL A 62 -7.48 -12.56 11.83
CA VAL A 62 -7.57 -11.09 11.74
C VAL A 62 -6.73 -10.55 10.58
N GLN A 63 -5.51 -11.05 10.40
CA GLN A 63 -4.67 -10.64 9.28
C GLN A 63 -5.27 -11.06 7.94
N PHE A 64 -5.85 -12.25 7.85
CA PHE A 64 -6.48 -12.74 6.63
C PHE A 64 -7.72 -11.92 6.25
N GLU A 65 -8.56 -11.57 7.22
CA GLU A 65 -9.71 -10.68 7.01
C GLU A 65 -9.28 -9.30 6.54
N ALA A 66 -8.21 -8.75 7.13
CA ALA A 66 -7.65 -7.46 6.70
C ALA A 66 -7.14 -7.49 5.26
N ILE A 67 -6.47 -8.58 4.86
CA ILE A 67 -5.98 -8.76 3.48
C ILE A 67 -7.15 -8.94 2.52
N ALA A 68 -8.13 -9.77 2.87
CA ALA A 68 -9.30 -10.03 2.05
C ALA A 68 -10.10 -8.73 1.82
N LEU A 69 -10.29 -7.93 2.87
CA LEU A 69 -10.95 -6.62 2.77
C LEU A 69 -10.16 -5.69 1.84
N ALA A 70 -8.85 -5.53 2.06
CA ALA A 70 -8.01 -4.66 1.25
C ALA A 70 -8.01 -5.09 -0.23
N ALA A 71 -7.87 -6.39 -0.49
CA ALA A 71 -7.92 -6.95 -1.84
C ALA A 71 -9.28 -6.74 -2.51
N ALA A 72 -10.39 -7.02 -1.83
CA ALA A 72 -11.73 -6.87 -2.38
C ALA A 72 -12.06 -5.41 -2.72
N VAL A 73 -11.75 -4.48 -1.81
CA VAL A 73 -12.00 -3.04 -2.02
C VAL A 73 -11.14 -2.51 -3.16
N VAL A 74 -9.85 -2.84 -3.20
CA VAL A 74 -8.96 -2.39 -4.27
C VAL A 74 -9.35 -3.01 -5.60
N TRP A 75 -9.70 -4.30 -5.64
CA TRP A 75 -10.15 -4.96 -6.86
C TRP A 75 -11.43 -4.35 -7.43
N LEU A 76 -12.45 -4.12 -6.59
CA LEU A 76 -13.67 -3.43 -7.02
C LEU A 76 -13.35 -2.04 -7.56
N PHE A 77 -12.52 -1.28 -6.84
CA PHE A 77 -12.15 0.06 -7.25
C PHE A 77 -11.38 0.08 -8.57
N THR A 78 -10.33 -0.74 -8.72
CA THR A 78 -9.53 -0.77 -9.96
C THR A 78 -10.29 -1.36 -11.13
N PHE A 79 -11.19 -2.31 -10.91
CA PHE A 79 -12.08 -2.82 -11.94
C PHE A 79 -13.04 -1.74 -12.44
N SER A 80 -13.74 -1.06 -11.53
CA SER A 80 -14.64 0.03 -11.89
C SER A 80 -13.91 1.20 -12.54
N TRP A 81 -12.77 1.64 -11.98
CA TRP A 81 -11.97 2.72 -12.55
C TRP A 81 -11.38 2.33 -13.90
N GLY A 82 -10.89 1.11 -14.05
CA GLY A 82 -10.35 0.59 -15.30
C GLY A 82 -11.40 0.54 -16.41
N ALA A 83 -12.65 0.17 -16.08
CA ALA A 83 -13.76 0.24 -17.03
C ALA A 83 -14.06 1.69 -17.47
N LEU A 84 -14.02 2.65 -16.55
CA LEU A 84 -14.19 4.07 -16.88
C LEU A 84 -13.00 4.62 -17.69
N GLU A 85 -11.77 4.20 -17.40
CA GLU A 85 -10.56 4.56 -18.17
C GLU A 85 -10.66 4.02 -19.61
N PHE A 86 -11.15 2.78 -19.78
CA PHE A 86 -11.39 2.17 -21.09
C PHE A 86 -12.40 2.97 -21.93
N MET A 87 -13.44 3.51 -21.29
CA MET A 87 -14.43 4.39 -21.93
C MET A 87 -13.97 5.85 -22.06
N GLN A 88 -12.75 6.18 -21.64
CA GLN A 88 -12.19 7.55 -21.63
C GLN A 88 -13.00 8.56 -20.80
N LEU A 89 -13.74 8.09 -19.79
CA LEU A 89 -14.55 8.94 -18.91
C LEU A 89 -13.75 9.55 -17.75
N VAL A 90 -12.61 8.95 -17.39
CA VAL A 90 -11.74 9.36 -16.29
C VAL A 90 -10.26 9.29 -16.69
N PRO A 91 -9.37 10.08 -16.06
CA PRO A 91 -7.94 10.02 -16.33
C PRO A 91 -7.30 8.70 -15.85
N ARG A 92 -6.15 8.38 -16.44
CA ARG A 92 -5.34 7.20 -16.06
C ARG A 92 -4.93 7.28 -14.59
N LEU A 93 -5.22 6.22 -13.86
CA LEU A 93 -4.87 6.13 -12.45
C LEU A 93 -3.40 5.75 -12.28
N PRO A 94 -2.59 6.52 -11.54
CA PRO A 94 -1.21 6.16 -11.27
C PRO A 94 -1.13 4.91 -10.38
N ALA A 95 -0.32 3.93 -10.78
CA ALA A 95 -0.17 2.66 -10.06
C ALA A 95 0.30 2.83 -8.60
N TYR A 96 1.11 3.86 -8.31
CA TYR A 96 1.58 4.14 -6.94
C TYR A 96 0.42 4.53 -6.00
N VAL A 97 -0.65 5.14 -6.52
CA VAL A 97 -1.85 5.49 -5.73
C VAL A 97 -2.59 4.21 -5.33
N VAL A 98 -2.73 3.27 -6.27
CA VAL A 98 -3.34 1.95 -6.02
C VAL A 98 -2.53 1.17 -4.98
N ALA A 99 -1.20 1.13 -5.14
CA ALA A 99 -0.29 0.46 -4.21
C ALA A 99 -0.29 1.12 -2.81
N THR A 100 -0.44 2.44 -2.73
CA THR A 100 -0.59 3.12 -1.44
C THR A 100 -1.94 2.81 -0.80
N GLY A 101 -3.01 2.76 -1.60
CA GLY A 101 -4.36 2.41 -1.16
C GLY A 101 -4.44 1.02 -0.54
N ILE A 102 -3.82 0.01 -1.16
CA ILE A 102 -3.85 -1.36 -0.62
C ILE A 102 -3.13 -1.46 0.74
N VAL A 103 -1.98 -0.80 0.89
CA VAL A 103 -1.23 -0.77 2.15
C VAL A 103 -2.04 -0.05 3.24
N PHE A 104 -2.69 1.06 2.89
CA PHE A 104 -3.55 1.79 3.80
C PHE A 104 -4.73 0.95 4.28
N LEU A 105 -5.45 0.30 3.35
CA LEU A 105 -6.60 -0.55 3.67
C LEU A 105 -6.21 -1.77 4.51
N TYR A 106 -5.08 -2.39 4.22
CA TYR A 106 -4.57 -3.51 5.02
C TYR A 106 -4.24 -3.07 6.45
N GLY A 107 -3.55 -1.93 6.61
CA GLY A 107 -3.25 -1.37 7.94
C GLY A 107 -4.52 -1.00 8.72
N PHE A 108 -5.48 -0.37 8.05
CA PHE A 108 -6.77 0.00 8.61
C PHE A 108 -7.61 -1.22 9.00
N GLY A 109 -7.72 -2.21 8.11
CA GLY A 109 -8.44 -3.46 8.36
C GLY A 109 -7.85 -4.23 9.55
N GLY A 110 -6.51 -4.34 9.63
CA GLY A 110 -5.85 -5.00 10.76
C GLY A 110 -6.11 -4.29 12.09
N TRP A 111 -6.22 -2.96 12.10
CA TRP A 111 -6.60 -2.20 13.29
C TRP A 111 -8.08 -2.37 13.65
N TRP A 112 -8.97 -2.36 12.65
CA TRP A 112 -10.42 -2.50 12.83
C TRP A 112 -10.79 -3.89 13.36
N PHE A 113 -10.34 -4.95 12.70
CA PHE A 113 -10.67 -6.33 13.08
C PHE A 113 -10.07 -6.70 14.43
N ARG A 114 -8.89 -6.18 14.78
CA ARG A 114 -8.29 -6.42 16.10
C ARG A 114 -9.17 -5.95 17.26
N ARG A 115 -9.99 -4.91 17.09
CA ARG A 115 -10.94 -4.44 18.11
C ARG A 115 -12.13 -5.38 18.32
N ARG A 116 -12.40 -6.29 17.37
CA ARG A 116 -13.52 -7.25 17.44
C ARG A 116 -13.17 -8.53 18.19
N TYR A 117 -11.88 -8.82 18.36
CA TYR A 117 -11.37 -10.04 19.01
C TYR A 117 -10.66 -9.78 20.36
N GLN A 118 -10.79 -8.56 20.91
CA GLN A 118 -10.48 -8.26 22.31
C GLN A 118 -11.74 -8.42 23.16
#